data_AF-A0A2N6CGR3-F1
#
_entry.id   AF-A0A2N6CGR3-F1
#
_cell.length_a   1.000
_cell.length_b   1.000
_cell.length_c   1.000
_cell.angle_alpha   90.00
_cell.angle_beta   90.00
_cell.angle_gamma   90.00
#
_symmetry.space_group_name_H-M   'P 1'
#
loop_
_entity.id
_entity.type
_entity.pdbx_description
1 polymer ?
#
loop_
_entity_poly.entity_id
_entity_poly.type
_entity_poly.pdbx_seq_one_letter_code
_entity_poly.pdbx_strand_id
1 'polypeptide(L)'
;MYRDFSSHMSEEKRAAITRVAIAPGDTGIAFIASGSQYGKTGDEVAEGVAAGVDAALSPDGSGEGAIVYILMLPIILPVAATVGGVAGAVEAEQRENKKEAADALIASANGQVANVLLAEEIQKHLSELDGVTGEILRTPAADTTLSEIDADALLNIRILEISAEVNEHSRLGVSVEVELLRLPGGEPLYHEVYGSYDTRSMRSWTANNGEAWREHLRLAKIRIGERIFQNLFVLLEVRHVLKPVATESYADFKQAKLNTLTPELAWDFTLLGDDRHLASPPEIDEDDIAWDLQILADGQQLYRRTSLAGQRHQVEEPLGSCQKLTWSVRPRYRLPQGERVGEWMTVAAADRGDTVPPRADFHLMRTPCLKKKSS
;
A
#
# COMPACT_ATOMS: atom_id res chain seq x y z
N MET A 1 -12.83 -8.45 23.43
CA MET A 1 -11.76 -8.96 24.32
C MET A 1 -10.56 -9.18 23.43
N TYR A 2 -9.74 -8.15 23.21
CA TYR A 2 -8.57 -8.26 22.34
C TYR A 2 -7.53 -9.12 23.06
N ARG A 3 -7.22 -10.29 22.47
CA ARG A 3 -6.11 -11.15 22.92
C ARG A 3 -4.80 -10.37 22.73
N ASP A 4 -3.78 -10.65 23.54
CA ASP A 4 -2.46 -10.02 23.44
C ASP A 4 -1.84 -10.25 22.06
N PHE A 5 -2.10 -9.34 21.11
CA PHE A 5 -1.40 -9.27 19.85
C PHE A 5 -0.16 -8.40 20.03
N SER A 6 0.98 -8.87 19.55
CA SER A 6 2.15 -8.02 19.36
C SER A 6 2.08 -7.40 17.96
N SER A 7 2.26 -6.08 17.85
CA SER A 7 2.55 -5.39 16.58
C SER A 7 3.97 -5.69 16.05
N HIS A 8 4.60 -6.73 16.60
CA HIS A 8 5.94 -7.20 16.29
C HIS A 8 5.92 -8.73 16.25
N MET A 9 6.53 -9.32 15.23
CA MET A 9 6.73 -10.76 15.13
C MET A 9 8.19 -11.11 15.34
N SER A 10 8.49 -11.79 16.45
CA SER A 10 9.85 -12.26 16.77
C SER A 10 10.39 -13.18 15.67
N GLU A 11 11.70 -13.14 15.42
CA GLU A 11 12.35 -14.02 14.42
C GLU A 11 12.11 -15.51 14.70
N GLU A 12 12.03 -15.95 15.96
CA GLU A 12 11.71 -17.34 16.30
C GLU A 12 10.31 -17.74 15.78
N LYS A 13 9.30 -16.91 16.03
CA LYS A 13 7.94 -17.12 15.51
C LYS A 13 7.90 -17.10 13.99
N ARG A 14 8.67 -16.21 13.35
CA ARG A 14 8.76 -16.06 11.89
C ARG A 14 9.42 -17.25 11.22
N ALA A 15 10.55 -17.73 11.75
CA ALA A 15 11.30 -18.86 11.20
C ALA A 15 10.50 -20.17 11.22
N ALA A 16 9.48 -20.28 12.06
CA ALA A 16 8.57 -21.43 12.12
C ALA A 16 7.47 -21.42 11.05
N ILE A 17 7.39 -20.37 10.21
CA ILE A 17 6.35 -20.20 9.20
C ILE A 17 6.97 -20.37 7.82
N THR A 18 6.66 -21.48 7.16
CA THR A 18 7.10 -21.76 5.78
C THR A 18 5.92 -21.84 4.81
N ARG A 19 4.73 -22.19 5.30
CA ARG A 19 3.50 -22.27 4.51
C ARG A 19 2.45 -21.34 5.10
N VAL A 20 1.96 -20.40 4.29
CA VAL A 20 0.97 -19.40 4.68
C VAL A 20 -0.29 -19.60 3.86
N ALA A 21 -1.40 -19.91 4.53
CA ALA A 21 -2.72 -19.79 3.94
C ALA A 21 -3.17 -18.33 4.03
N ILE A 22 -3.61 -17.74 2.92
CA ILE A 22 -4.04 -16.34 2.85
C ILE A 22 -5.57 -16.32 2.73
N ALA A 23 -6.23 -15.75 3.73
CA ALA A 23 -7.67 -15.62 3.78
C ALA A 23 -8.10 -14.18 3.48
N PRO A 24 -8.66 -13.89 2.30
CA PRO A 24 -9.31 -12.63 2.05
C PRO A 24 -10.58 -12.55 2.91
N GLY A 25 -10.76 -11.44 3.62
CA GLY A 25 -11.94 -11.19 4.44
C GLY A 25 -13.23 -11.21 3.62
N ASP A 26 -14.31 -11.67 4.23
CA ASP A 26 -15.64 -11.84 3.64
C ASP A 26 -16.66 -10.80 4.13
N THR A 27 -16.27 -9.93 5.07
CA THR A 27 -17.12 -8.87 5.61
C THR A 27 -17.12 -7.63 4.72
N GLY A 28 -18.27 -6.94 4.64
CA GLY A 28 -18.43 -5.70 3.88
C GLY A 28 -17.44 -4.61 4.27
N ILE A 29 -17.02 -3.83 3.27
CA ILE A 29 -16.14 -2.67 3.47
C ILE A 29 -16.97 -1.51 4.01
N ALA A 30 -16.51 -0.87 5.08
CA ALA A 30 -17.13 0.37 5.54
C ALA A 30 -16.76 1.52 4.59
N PHE A 31 -17.76 2.25 4.09
CA PHE A 31 -17.55 3.47 3.32
C PHE A 31 -17.92 4.66 4.19
N ILE A 32 -16.92 5.48 4.55
CA ILE A 32 -17.13 6.63 5.43
C ILE A 32 -16.84 7.90 4.64
N ALA A 33 -17.81 8.82 4.59
CA ALA A 33 -17.66 10.13 3.97
C ALA A 33 -17.99 11.23 4.99
N SER A 34 -17.04 12.10 5.31
CA SER A 34 -17.18 13.18 6.32
C SER A 34 -16.75 14.52 5.75
N GLY A 35 -17.22 15.66 6.28
CA GLY A 35 -16.79 16.98 5.83
C GLY A 35 -17.53 18.13 6.53
N SER A 36 -16.98 19.35 6.48
CA SER A 36 -17.60 20.54 7.09
C SER A 36 -19.00 20.89 6.52
N GLN A 37 -19.35 20.34 5.35
CA GLN A 37 -20.69 20.39 4.74
C GLN A 37 -21.39 19.02 4.68
N TYR A 38 -20.74 17.94 5.12
CA TYR A 38 -21.19 16.54 4.99
C TYR A 38 -21.03 15.83 6.34
N GLY A 39 -22.07 15.86 7.17
CA GLY A 39 -22.10 15.23 8.49
C GLY A 39 -22.80 13.86 8.51
N LYS A 40 -22.49 12.96 7.58
CA LYS A 40 -23.12 11.62 7.50
C LYS A 40 -22.11 10.51 7.77
N THR A 41 -22.54 9.39 8.33
CA THR A 41 -21.68 8.23 8.66
C THR A 41 -22.38 6.91 8.34
N GLY A 42 -21.66 5.91 7.83
CA GLY A 42 -22.15 4.53 7.72
C GLY A 42 -23.29 4.33 6.70
N ASP A 43 -24.39 3.71 7.15
CA ASP A 43 -25.51 3.24 6.31
C ASP A 43 -26.13 4.33 5.41
N GLU A 44 -26.10 5.60 5.82
CA GLU A 44 -26.58 6.73 5.02
C GLU A 44 -25.72 7.02 3.77
N VAL A 45 -24.44 6.62 3.79
CA VAL A 45 -23.55 6.68 2.62
C VAL A 45 -23.85 5.52 1.67
N ALA A 46 -24.15 4.32 2.19
CA ALA A 46 -24.57 3.17 1.38
C ALA A 46 -25.91 3.42 0.66
N GLU A 47 -26.87 4.07 1.33
CA GLU A 47 -28.09 4.59 0.68
C GLU A 47 -27.76 5.67 -0.37
N GLY A 48 -26.75 6.51 -0.12
CA GLY A 48 -26.21 7.48 -1.07
C GLY A 48 -25.55 6.86 -2.30
N VAL A 49 -24.94 5.67 -2.18
CA VAL A 49 -24.40 4.88 -3.31
C VAL A 49 -25.56 4.42 -4.20
N ALA A 50 -26.61 3.84 -3.60
CA ALA A 50 -27.80 3.38 -4.33
C ALA A 50 -28.52 4.56 -5.02
N ALA A 51 -28.70 5.68 -4.31
CA ALA A 51 -29.27 6.91 -4.86
C ALA A 51 -28.35 7.56 -5.93
N GLY A 52 -27.03 7.41 -5.80
CA GLY A 52 -26.05 7.90 -6.77
C GLY A 52 -26.05 7.13 -8.08
N VAL A 53 -26.27 5.82 -8.03
CA VAL A 53 -26.51 4.98 -9.21
C VAL A 53 -27.79 5.43 -9.93
N ASP A 54 -28.88 5.67 -9.19
CA ASP A 54 -30.15 6.14 -9.77
C ASP A 54 -30.06 7.57 -10.35
N ALA A 55 -29.30 8.46 -9.70
CA ALA A 55 -29.10 9.84 -10.15
C ALA A 55 -28.17 9.93 -11.39
N ALA A 56 -27.13 9.11 -11.47
CA ALA A 56 -26.23 9.06 -12.64
C ALA A 56 -26.89 8.44 -13.88
N LEU A 57 -27.95 7.63 -13.69
CA LEU A 57 -28.77 7.05 -14.75
C LEU A 57 -29.95 7.95 -15.18
N SER A 58 -30.10 9.12 -14.54
CA SER A 58 -31.13 10.11 -14.85
C SER A 58 -30.54 11.24 -15.70
N PRO A 59 -31.23 11.73 -16.76
CA PRO A 59 -30.68 12.71 -17.71
C PRO A 59 -30.37 14.09 -17.11
N ASP A 60 -30.82 14.38 -15.89
CA ASP A 60 -30.72 15.69 -15.25
C ASP A 60 -29.67 15.74 -14.12
N GLY A 61 -28.72 14.80 -14.13
CA GLY A 61 -27.76 14.47 -13.06
C GLY A 61 -27.05 15.65 -12.40
N SER A 62 -27.72 16.26 -11.42
CA SER A 62 -27.18 17.25 -10.50
C SER A 62 -27.48 16.76 -9.08
N GLY A 63 -26.49 16.16 -8.43
CA GLY A 63 -26.70 15.64 -7.09
C GLY A 63 -25.52 14.89 -6.52
N GLU A 64 -25.42 14.99 -5.21
CA GLU A 64 -24.41 14.50 -4.27
C GLU A 64 -24.08 13.00 -4.44
N GLY A 65 -25.01 12.20 -4.98
CA GLY A 65 -24.80 10.78 -5.31
C GLY A 65 -23.84 10.54 -6.49
N ALA A 66 -23.66 11.50 -7.40
CA ALA A 66 -22.71 11.37 -8.50
C ALA A 66 -21.26 11.30 -8.01
N ILE A 67 -20.92 11.98 -6.91
CA ILE A 67 -19.56 11.96 -6.34
C ILE A 67 -19.24 10.58 -5.76
N VAL A 68 -20.17 10.02 -4.99
CA VAL A 68 -20.02 8.67 -4.42
C VAL A 68 -19.96 7.61 -5.52
N TYR A 69 -20.81 7.72 -6.55
CA TYR A 69 -20.76 6.82 -7.71
C TYR A 69 -19.44 6.91 -8.49
N ILE A 70 -18.92 8.12 -8.73
CA ILE A 70 -17.62 8.34 -9.40
C ILE A 70 -16.46 7.79 -8.56
N LEU A 71 -16.54 7.86 -7.24
CA LEU A 71 -15.56 7.24 -6.33
C LEU A 71 -15.68 5.71 -6.31
N MET A 72 -16.85 5.13 -6.56
CA MET A 72 -17.05 3.67 -6.53
C MET A 72 -16.76 2.99 -7.88
N LEU A 73 -17.01 3.67 -9.01
CA LEU A 73 -16.76 3.21 -10.39
C LEU A 73 -15.41 2.49 -10.59
N PRO A 74 -14.29 3.02 -10.05
CA PRO A 74 -12.97 2.40 -10.14
C PRO A 74 -12.79 1.05 -9.44
N ILE A 75 -13.55 0.79 -8.38
CA ILE A 75 -13.53 -0.49 -7.67
C ILE A 75 -14.33 -1.53 -8.46
N ILE A 76 -15.36 -1.07 -9.18
CA ILE A 76 -16.32 -1.91 -9.91
C ILE A 76 -15.76 -2.43 -11.24
N LEU A 77 -15.06 -1.58 -12.01
CA LEU A 77 -14.60 -1.95 -13.35
C LEU A 77 -13.59 -3.13 -13.39
N PRO A 78 -12.60 -3.23 -12.47
CA PRO A 78 -11.71 -4.40 -12.40
C PRO A 78 -12.41 -5.70 -12.00
N VAL A 79 -13.48 -5.61 -11.19
CA VAL A 79 -14.32 -6.74 -10.79
C VAL A 79 -15.06 -7.34 -11.99
N ALA A 80 -15.65 -6.47 -12.81
CA ALA A 80 -16.34 -6.91 -14.03
C ALA A 80 -15.39 -7.59 -15.04
N ALA A 81 -14.10 -7.22 -15.04
CA ALA A 81 -13.11 -7.82 -15.92
C ALA A 81 -12.57 -9.18 -15.43
N THR A 82 -12.57 -9.43 -14.11
CA THR A 82 -12.01 -10.65 -13.50
C THR A 82 -13.04 -11.79 -13.41
N VAL A 83 -14.33 -11.46 -13.24
CA VAL A 83 -15.44 -12.41 -13.37
C VAL A 83 -15.75 -12.56 -14.86
N GLY A 84 -15.05 -13.46 -15.54
CA GLY A 84 -15.09 -13.63 -17.00
C GLY A 84 -16.48 -13.51 -17.63
N GLY A 85 -16.67 -12.43 -18.40
CA GLY A 85 -17.90 -12.14 -19.15
C GLY A 85 -17.96 -10.75 -19.81
N VAL A 86 -17.16 -9.78 -19.35
CA VAL A 86 -17.33 -8.36 -19.72
C VAL A 86 -16.18 -7.79 -20.57
N ALA A 87 -15.42 -8.64 -21.26
CA ALA A 87 -14.72 -8.14 -22.45
C ALA A 87 -15.72 -7.65 -23.53
N GLY A 88 -16.99 -8.12 -23.47
CA GLY A 88 -18.08 -7.66 -24.34
C GLY A 88 -18.96 -6.53 -23.78
N ALA A 89 -18.93 -6.22 -22.47
CA ALA A 89 -19.84 -5.22 -21.89
C ALA A 89 -19.25 -3.81 -21.77
N VAL A 90 -17.95 -3.63 -22.06
CA VAL A 90 -17.35 -2.29 -22.22
C VAL A 90 -17.63 -1.72 -23.63
N GLU A 91 -17.91 -2.56 -24.63
CA GLU A 91 -18.50 -2.12 -25.91
C GLU A 91 -20.02 -1.95 -25.85
N ALA A 92 -20.69 -2.50 -24.82
CA ALA A 92 -22.12 -2.28 -24.56
C ALA A 92 -22.32 -0.94 -23.82
N GLU A 93 -22.02 0.15 -24.52
CA GLU A 93 -22.48 1.47 -24.15
C GLU A 93 -24.03 1.44 -23.97
N GLN A 94 -24.44 1.72 -22.73
CA GLN A 94 -25.65 2.45 -22.35
C GLN A 94 -26.96 1.78 -21.89
N ARG A 95 -27.37 0.51 -22.13
CA ARG A 95 -28.79 0.19 -21.77
C ARG A 95 -29.18 -1.12 -21.08
N GLU A 96 -28.47 -2.25 -21.16
CA GLU A 96 -29.17 -3.52 -20.87
C GLU A 96 -28.87 -4.25 -19.55
N ASN A 97 -27.67 -4.15 -18.95
CA ASN A 97 -27.33 -5.00 -17.78
C ASN A 97 -27.18 -4.23 -16.45
N LYS A 98 -28.18 -3.40 -16.12
CA LYS A 98 -28.21 -2.63 -14.85
C LYS A 98 -28.18 -3.51 -13.60
N LYS A 99 -28.74 -4.72 -13.67
CA LYS A 99 -28.80 -5.65 -12.54
C LYS A 99 -27.48 -6.37 -12.28
N GLU A 100 -26.79 -6.84 -13.33
CA GLU A 100 -25.47 -7.47 -13.16
C GLU A 100 -24.41 -6.46 -12.71
N ALA A 101 -24.47 -5.22 -13.22
CA ALA A 101 -23.64 -4.14 -12.73
C ALA A 101 -23.94 -3.80 -11.26
N ALA A 102 -25.22 -3.83 -10.84
CA ALA A 102 -25.63 -3.63 -9.46
C ALA A 102 -25.22 -4.80 -8.54
N ASP A 103 -25.33 -6.04 -9.00
CA ASP A 103 -24.92 -7.24 -8.25
C ASP A 103 -23.38 -7.32 -8.12
N ALA A 104 -22.63 -6.95 -9.17
CA ALA A 104 -21.17 -6.79 -9.11
C ALA A 104 -20.76 -5.63 -8.21
N LEU A 105 -21.55 -4.55 -8.16
CA LEU A 105 -21.37 -3.42 -7.26
C LEU A 105 -21.65 -3.81 -5.81
N ILE A 106 -22.66 -4.64 -5.55
CA ILE A 106 -22.94 -5.22 -4.23
C ILE A 106 -21.82 -6.19 -3.82
N ALA A 107 -21.36 -7.06 -4.71
CA ALA A 107 -20.24 -7.99 -4.44
C ALA A 107 -18.91 -7.25 -4.17
N SER A 108 -18.67 -6.14 -4.88
CA SER A 108 -17.54 -5.24 -4.67
C SER A 108 -17.66 -4.45 -3.35
N ALA A 109 -18.85 -3.93 -3.05
CA ALA A 109 -19.16 -3.27 -1.77
C ALA A 109 -19.07 -4.24 -0.58
N ASN A 110 -19.37 -5.52 -0.79
CA ASN A 110 -19.19 -6.59 0.19
C ASN A 110 -17.71 -6.97 0.41
N GLY A 111 -16.76 -6.30 -0.24
CA GLY A 111 -15.32 -6.39 0.05
C GLY A 111 -14.58 -7.60 -0.49
N GLN A 112 -15.29 -8.63 -0.94
CA GLN A 112 -14.71 -9.91 -1.36
C GLN A 112 -13.62 -9.73 -2.44
N VAL A 113 -13.89 -8.96 -3.50
CA VAL A 113 -12.94 -8.83 -4.61
C VAL A 113 -11.75 -7.96 -4.24
N ALA A 114 -11.97 -6.86 -3.53
CA ALA A 114 -10.88 -5.98 -3.11
C ALA A 114 -9.93 -6.69 -2.13
N ASN A 115 -10.48 -7.52 -1.23
CA ASN A 115 -9.69 -8.36 -0.34
C ASN A 115 -8.91 -9.44 -1.11
N VAL A 116 -9.51 -10.07 -2.13
CA VAL A 116 -8.81 -11.04 -3.01
C VAL A 116 -7.67 -10.37 -3.77
N LEU A 117 -7.88 -9.21 -4.38
CA LEU A 117 -6.83 -8.49 -5.13
C LEU A 117 -5.64 -8.09 -4.23
N LEU A 118 -5.91 -7.78 -2.96
CA LEU A 118 -4.86 -7.51 -1.98
C LEU A 118 -4.16 -8.80 -1.54
N ALA A 119 -4.90 -9.89 -1.34
CA ALA A 119 -4.34 -11.22 -1.07
C ALA A 119 -3.43 -11.71 -2.21
N GLU A 120 -3.80 -11.46 -3.48
CA GLU A 120 -2.96 -11.74 -4.66
C GLU A 120 -1.67 -10.92 -4.66
N GLU A 121 -1.72 -9.63 -4.30
CA GLU A 121 -0.52 -8.80 -4.19
C GLU A 121 0.42 -9.31 -3.10
N ILE A 122 -0.13 -9.73 -1.95
CA ILE A 122 0.65 -10.32 -0.87
C ILE A 122 1.22 -11.68 -1.27
N GLN A 123 0.44 -12.53 -1.95
CA GLN A 123 0.91 -13.81 -2.48
C GLN A 123 2.08 -13.62 -3.44
N LYS A 124 1.99 -12.61 -4.32
CA LYS A 124 3.07 -12.26 -5.23
C LYS A 124 4.35 -11.91 -4.47
N HIS A 125 4.26 -11.07 -3.44
CA HIS A 125 5.44 -10.76 -2.60
C HIS A 125 5.97 -12.00 -1.85
N LEU A 126 5.08 -12.86 -1.33
CA LEU A 126 5.50 -14.11 -0.70
C LEU A 126 6.25 -15.04 -1.67
N SER A 127 5.86 -15.08 -2.94
CA SER A 127 6.54 -15.89 -3.96
C SER A 127 7.96 -15.39 -4.29
N GLU A 128 8.31 -14.17 -3.88
CA GLU A 128 9.65 -13.62 -4.00
C GLU A 128 10.58 -14.08 -2.85
N LEU A 129 10.06 -14.78 -1.83
CA LEU A 129 10.85 -15.34 -0.74
C LEU A 129 11.27 -16.78 -0.97
N ASP A 130 12.57 -17.02 -0.78
CA ASP A 130 13.08 -18.38 -0.71
C ASP A 130 12.58 -19.07 0.57
N GLY A 131 11.93 -20.23 0.40
CA GLY A 131 11.51 -21.08 1.51
C GLY A 131 10.16 -20.74 2.15
N VAL A 132 9.43 -19.74 1.63
CA VAL A 132 8.06 -19.44 2.05
C VAL A 132 7.10 -19.61 0.87
N THR A 133 5.99 -20.29 1.08
CA THR A 133 4.93 -20.44 0.07
C THR A 133 3.62 -19.85 0.60
N GLY A 134 2.93 -19.06 -0.24
CA GLY A 134 1.62 -18.52 0.04
C GLY A 134 0.54 -19.10 -0.87
N GLU A 135 -0.57 -19.58 -0.30
CA GLU A 135 -1.75 -20.03 -1.05
C GLU A 135 -3.00 -19.27 -0.59
N ILE A 136 -3.74 -18.70 -1.54
CA ILE A 136 -5.01 -18.04 -1.24
C ILE A 136 -6.08 -19.11 -1.04
N LEU A 137 -6.76 -19.06 0.11
CA LEU A 137 -7.90 -19.92 0.38
C LEU A 137 -9.05 -19.57 -0.55
N ARG A 138 -9.54 -20.59 -1.28
CA ARG A 138 -10.69 -20.45 -2.18
C ARG A 138 -12.02 -20.43 -1.44
N THR A 139 -12.04 -20.90 -0.20
CA THR A 139 -13.19 -20.91 0.69
C THR A 139 -12.96 -19.85 1.76
N PRO A 140 -13.97 -19.04 2.13
CA PRO A 140 -13.84 -18.07 3.22
C PRO A 140 -13.30 -18.72 4.49
N ALA A 141 -12.44 -18.00 5.23
CA ALA A 141 -11.92 -18.50 6.50
C ALA A 141 -13.03 -18.81 7.52
N ALA A 142 -14.14 -18.06 7.48
CA ALA A 142 -15.29 -18.30 8.36
C ALA A 142 -15.92 -19.69 8.16
N ASP A 143 -15.81 -20.25 6.95
CA ASP A 143 -16.40 -21.54 6.57
C ASP A 143 -15.39 -22.70 6.64
N THR A 144 -14.14 -22.43 7.01
CA THR A 144 -13.06 -23.42 7.05
C THR A 144 -12.63 -23.68 8.49
N THR A 145 -12.65 -24.95 8.92
CA THR A 145 -12.11 -25.29 10.25
C THR A 145 -10.60 -25.08 10.23
N LEU A 146 -10.05 -24.29 11.16
CA LEU A 146 -8.60 -24.02 11.20
C LEU A 146 -7.73 -25.29 11.18
N SER A 147 -8.20 -26.38 11.80
CA SER A 147 -7.49 -27.67 11.82
C SER A 147 -7.45 -28.39 10.47
N GLU A 148 -8.26 -27.98 9.49
CA GLU A 148 -8.33 -28.56 8.15
C GLU A 148 -7.42 -27.82 7.15
N ILE A 149 -6.88 -26.66 7.54
CA ILE A 149 -5.99 -25.86 6.71
C ILE A 149 -4.57 -26.45 6.80
N ASP A 150 -4.06 -26.98 5.69
CA ASP A 150 -2.69 -27.52 5.60
C ASP A 150 -1.65 -26.40 5.39
N ALA A 151 -1.46 -25.58 6.43
CA ALA A 151 -0.47 -24.51 6.47
C ALA A 151 0.07 -24.34 7.89
N ASP A 152 1.19 -23.60 8.03
CA ASP A 152 1.80 -23.31 9.33
C ASP A 152 1.15 -22.07 9.97
N ALA A 153 0.64 -21.17 9.13
CA ALA A 153 -0.08 -19.97 9.56
C ALA A 153 -1.22 -19.59 8.61
N LEU A 154 -2.23 -18.91 9.17
CA LEU A 154 -3.32 -18.27 8.45
C LEU A 154 -3.16 -16.76 8.52
N LEU A 155 -3.05 -16.11 7.36
CA LEU A 155 -3.00 -14.66 7.21
C LEU A 155 -4.38 -14.15 6.79
N ASN A 156 -5.13 -13.60 7.74
CA ASN A 156 -6.40 -12.94 7.49
C ASN A 156 -6.12 -11.50 7.03
N ILE A 157 -6.69 -11.10 5.89
CA ILE A 157 -6.55 -9.74 5.36
C ILE A 157 -7.92 -9.17 5.08
N ARG A 158 -8.21 -8.01 5.64
CA ARG A 158 -9.51 -7.35 5.49
C ARG A 158 -9.36 -5.86 5.30
N ILE A 159 -9.87 -5.34 4.20
CA ILE A 159 -10.14 -3.91 4.05
C ILE A 159 -11.25 -3.55 5.05
N LEU A 160 -10.91 -2.72 6.03
CA LEU A 160 -11.85 -2.23 7.02
C LEU A 160 -12.69 -1.09 6.45
N GLU A 161 -12.02 -0.13 5.81
CA GLU A 161 -12.62 1.15 5.50
C GLU A 161 -12.06 1.72 4.20
N ILE A 162 -12.94 2.35 3.41
CA ILE A 162 -12.60 3.34 2.41
C ILE A 162 -13.18 4.67 2.88
N SER A 163 -12.29 5.61 3.18
CA SER A 163 -12.61 6.88 3.84
C SER A 163 -12.51 8.05 2.85
N ALA A 164 -13.43 9.00 2.94
CA ALA A 164 -13.42 10.26 2.23
C ALA A 164 -13.70 11.42 3.18
N GLU A 165 -12.73 12.30 3.39
CA GLU A 165 -12.91 13.57 4.08
C GLU A 165 -13.04 14.68 3.03
N VAL A 166 -14.24 15.22 2.86
CA VAL A 166 -14.60 16.22 1.85
C VAL A 166 -14.51 17.62 2.44
N ASN A 167 -13.32 18.19 2.32
CA ASN A 167 -13.02 19.59 2.63
C ASN A 167 -12.33 20.26 1.41
N GLU A 168 -11.90 21.53 1.52
CA GLU A 168 -11.15 22.23 0.47
C GLU A 168 -9.94 21.39 -0.02
N HIS A 169 -9.30 20.71 0.93
CA HIS A 169 -8.29 19.67 0.70
C HIS A 169 -8.89 18.32 1.09
N SER A 170 -9.58 17.69 0.13
CA SER A 170 -10.27 16.44 0.38
C SER A 170 -9.28 15.28 0.52
N ARG A 171 -9.41 14.49 1.60
CA ARG A 171 -8.57 13.32 1.87
C ARG A 171 -9.34 12.07 1.49
N LEU A 172 -8.77 11.23 0.64
CA LEU A 172 -9.29 9.88 0.40
C LEU A 172 -8.31 8.86 0.95
N GLY A 173 -8.79 7.76 1.50
CA GLY A 173 -7.94 6.73 2.09
C GLY A 173 -8.58 5.36 2.16
N VAL A 174 -7.74 4.39 2.45
CA VAL A 174 -8.09 2.98 2.65
C VAL A 174 -7.37 2.47 3.89
N SER A 175 -8.07 1.68 4.69
CA SER A 175 -7.56 1.01 5.87
C SER A 175 -7.74 -0.49 5.75
N VAL A 176 -6.69 -1.25 6.05
CA VAL A 176 -6.62 -2.71 5.96
C VAL A 176 -6.16 -3.26 7.29
N GLU A 177 -6.95 -4.16 7.85
CA GLU A 177 -6.55 -4.98 8.98
C GLU A 177 -5.90 -6.27 8.51
N VAL A 178 -4.85 -6.66 9.21
CA VAL A 178 -4.14 -7.91 9.00
C VAL A 178 -3.97 -8.62 10.32
N GLU A 179 -4.30 -9.90 10.32
CA GLU A 179 -4.11 -10.80 11.46
C GLU A 179 -3.39 -12.07 10.97
N LEU A 180 -2.32 -12.46 11.67
CA LEU A 180 -1.62 -13.71 11.42
C LEU A 180 -1.83 -14.65 12.60
N LEU A 181 -2.35 -15.84 12.32
CA LEU A 181 -2.63 -16.89 13.29
C LEU A 181 -1.73 -18.10 13.02
N ARG A 182 -1.14 -18.67 14.07
CA ARG A 182 -0.45 -19.97 13.99
C ARG A 182 -1.47 -21.08 13.88
N LEU A 183 -1.26 -21.99 12.93
CA LEU A 183 -2.08 -23.17 12.75
C LEU A 183 -1.45 -24.40 13.43
N PRO A 184 -2.25 -25.42 13.79
CA PRO A 184 -3.72 -25.48 13.68
C PRO A 184 -4.45 -24.78 14.84
N GLY A 185 -3.74 -24.34 15.88
CA GLY A 185 -4.33 -23.88 17.14
C GLY A 185 -4.99 -22.49 17.12
N GLY A 186 -4.78 -21.70 16.07
CA GLY A 186 -5.28 -20.33 15.97
C GLY A 186 -4.63 -19.38 16.97
N GLU A 187 -3.39 -19.64 17.38
CA GLU A 187 -2.67 -18.75 18.30
C GLU A 187 -2.34 -17.44 17.57
N PRO A 188 -2.74 -16.27 18.09
CA PRO A 188 -2.43 -14.99 17.45
C PRO A 188 -0.92 -14.72 17.49
N LEU A 189 -0.33 -14.49 16.31
CA LEU A 189 1.08 -14.15 16.15
C LEU A 189 1.30 -12.67 15.86
N TYR A 190 0.36 -12.04 15.14
CA TYR A 190 0.46 -10.65 14.71
C TYR A 190 -0.91 -10.05 14.43
N HIS A 191 -1.07 -8.76 14.72
CA HIS A 191 -2.23 -7.97 14.30
C HIS A 191 -1.80 -6.51 14.12
N GLU A 192 -2.15 -5.93 12.96
CA GLU A 192 -1.93 -4.52 12.69
C GLU A 192 -2.99 -3.98 11.72
N VAL A 193 -3.26 -2.67 11.80
CA VAL A 193 -4.08 -1.95 10.83
C VAL A 193 -3.16 -1.03 10.03
N TYR A 194 -3.15 -1.22 8.72
CA TYR A 194 -2.43 -0.43 7.75
C TYR A 194 -3.36 0.58 7.10
N GLY A 195 -2.88 1.81 6.93
CA GLY A 195 -3.64 2.86 6.24
C GLY A 195 -2.83 3.51 5.13
N SER A 196 -3.50 3.89 4.05
CA SER A 196 -2.97 4.76 3.00
C SER A 196 -3.99 5.85 2.70
N TYR A 197 -3.53 7.08 2.50
CA TYR A 197 -4.41 8.20 2.14
C TYR A 197 -3.71 9.18 1.23
N ASP A 198 -4.45 9.98 0.49
CA ASP A 198 -3.92 11.10 -0.29
C ASP A 198 -4.87 12.28 -0.20
N THR A 199 -4.34 13.49 -0.42
CA THR A 199 -5.07 14.74 -0.22
C THR A 199 -5.03 15.56 -1.50
N ARG A 200 -6.20 15.82 -2.08
CA ARG A 200 -6.39 16.62 -3.30
C ARG A 200 -7.71 17.38 -3.22
N SER A 201 -7.92 18.36 -4.10
CA SER A 201 -9.25 18.95 -4.22
C SER A 201 -10.25 17.91 -4.73
N MET A 202 -11.52 17.98 -4.31
CA MET A 202 -12.54 17.03 -4.78
C MET A 202 -12.69 17.04 -6.32
N ARG A 203 -12.55 18.20 -6.96
CA ARG A 203 -12.51 18.31 -8.43
C ARG A 203 -11.37 17.49 -9.04
N SER A 204 -10.20 17.46 -8.39
CA SER A 204 -9.08 16.63 -8.86
C SER A 204 -9.34 15.14 -8.66
N TRP A 205 -10.07 14.78 -7.60
CA TRP A 205 -10.44 13.38 -7.35
C TRP A 205 -11.43 12.84 -8.36
N THR A 206 -12.40 13.66 -8.80
CA THR A 206 -13.49 13.24 -9.68
C THR A 206 -13.22 13.50 -11.17
N ALA A 207 -12.14 14.22 -11.52
CA ALA A 207 -11.73 14.43 -12.90
C ALA A 207 -11.46 13.10 -13.64
N ASN A 208 -11.67 13.09 -14.96
CA ASN A 208 -11.40 11.95 -15.84
C ASN A 208 -12.01 10.62 -15.35
N ASN A 209 -13.29 10.66 -14.95
CA ASN A 209 -13.98 9.52 -14.34
C ASN A 209 -13.26 8.97 -13.09
N GLY A 210 -12.66 9.82 -12.26
CA GLY A 210 -11.98 9.37 -11.05
C GLY A 210 -10.63 8.71 -11.30
N GLU A 211 -9.92 9.08 -12.36
CA GLU A 211 -8.58 8.53 -12.70
C GLU A 211 -7.61 8.61 -11.52
N ALA A 212 -7.54 9.78 -10.87
CA ALA A 212 -6.69 10.00 -9.71
C ALA A 212 -7.04 9.05 -8.55
N TRP A 213 -8.32 8.78 -8.34
CA TRP A 213 -8.78 7.86 -7.30
C TRP A 213 -8.42 6.40 -7.61
N ARG A 214 -8.59 5.93 -8.86
CA ARG A 214 -8.16 4.56 -9.24
C ARG A 214 -6.68 4.39 -9.01
N GLU A 215 -5.91 5.40 -9.42
CA GLU A 215 -4.46 5.36 -9.27
C GLU A 215 -4.08 5.34 -7.79
N HIS A 216 -4.76 6.12 -6.94
CA HIS A 216 -4.57 6.06 -5.50
C HIS A 216 -4.84 4.65 -4.94
N LEU A 217 -5.97 4.03 -5.27
CA LEU A 217 -6.29 2.67 -4.81
C LEU A 217 -5.29 1.62 -5.31
N ARG A 218 -4.88 1.71 -6.57
CA ARG A 218 -3.87 0.81 -7.16
C ARG A 218 -2.54 0.94 -6.41
N LEU A 219 -2.10 2.17 -6.13
CA LEU A 219 -0.88 2.44 -5.38
C LEU A 219 -1.00 2.00 -3.93
N ALA A 220 -2.15 2.23 -3.29
CA ALA A 220 -2.41 1.81 -1.92
C ALA A 220 -2.33 0.28 -1.78
N LYS A 221 -2.92 -0.48 -2.72
CA LYS A 221 -2.83 -1.95 -2.76
C LYS A 221 -1.39 -2.43 -2.76
N ILE A 222 -0.56 -1.89 -3.67
CA ILE A 222 0.85 -2.26 -3.79
C ILE A 222 1.61 -1.92 -2.52
N ARG A 223 1.44 -0.70 -1.99
CA ARG A 223 2.17 -0.23 -0.80
C ARG A 223 1.79 -0.97 0.47
N ILE A 224 0.50 -1.17 0.69
CA ILE A 224 -0.01 -1.90 1.84
C ILE A 224 0.45 -3.35 1.75
N GLY A 225 0.32 -4.00 0.58
CA GLY A 225 0.82 -5.35 0.34
C GLY A 225 2.33 -5.48 0.64
N GLU A 226 3.13 -4.56 0.11
CA GLU A 226 4.59 -4.52 0.37
C GLU A 226 4.90 -4.34 1.85
N ARG A 227 4.17 -3.47 2.57
CA ARG A 227 4.40 -3.19 3.99
C ARG A 227 3.98 -4.37 4.88
N ILE A 228 2.86 -5.02 4.58
CA ILE A 228 2.41 -6.25 5.25
C ILE A 228 3.47 -7.33 5.11
N PHE A 229 3.89 -7.57 3.87
CA PHE A 229 4.94 -8.52 3.56
C PHE A 229 6.24 -8.21 4.31
N GLN A 230 6.65 -6.94 4.32
CA GLN A 230 7.86 -6.50 5.00
C GLN A 230 7.81 -6.76 6.49
N ASN A 231 6.78 -6.24 7.18
CA ASN A 231 6.65 -6.38 8.62
C ASN A 231 6.60 -7.85 9.05
N LEU A 232 5.92 -8.71 8.27
CA LEU A 232 5.76 -10.12 8.60
C LEU A 232 6.99 -10.95 8.24
N PHE A 233 7.67 -10.74 7.12
CA PHE A 233 8.62 -11.76 6.63
C PHE A 233 10.06 -11.29 6.45
N VAL A 234 10.31 -10.00 6.17
CA VAL A 234 11.68 -9.56 5.83
C VAL A 234 12.25 -8.45 6.68
N LEU A 235 11.41 -7.67 7.36
CA LEU A 235 11.87 -6.55 8.17
C LEU A 235 12.61 -7.08 9.40
N LEU A 236 13.84 -6.63 9.56
CA LEU A 236 14.64 -6.77 10.77
C LEU A 236 14.65 -5.44 11.50
N GLU A 237 14.12 -5.42 12.72
CA GLU A 237 13.87 -4.20 13.50
C GLU A 237 15.08 -3.78 14.34
N VAL A 238 16.25 -3.76 13.73
CA VAL A 238 17.45 -3.24 14.39
C VAL A 238 17.46 -1.72 14.26
N ARG A 239 17.67 -1.04 15.39
CA ARG A 239 17.78 0.41 15.40
C ARG A 239 18.99 0.85 14.59
N HIS A 240 18.74 1.75 13.66
CA HIS A 240 19.75 2.39 12.85
C HIS A 240 19.35 3.82 12.54
N VAL A 241 20.33 4.60 12.09
CA VAL A 241 20.12 5.97 11.64
C VAL A 241 20.55 6.05 10.18
N LEU A 242 19.64 6.52 9.33
CA LEU A 242 19.92 6.85 7.94
C LEU A 242 19.70 8.33 7.70
N LYS A 243 20.66 8.96 7.02
CA LYS A 243 20.59 10.37 6.67
C LYS A 243 21.08 10.61 5.26
N PRO A 244 20.47 11.51 4.49
CA PRO A 244 20.99 11.87 3.18
C PRO A 244 22.29 12.68 3.33
N VAL A 245 23.24 12.45 2.42
CA VAL A 245 24.54 13.13 2.37
C VAL A 245 24.61 14.01 1.15
N ALA A 246 25.11 15.23 1.33
CA ALA A 246 25.19 16.22 0.27
C ALA A 246 26.13 15.73 -0.85
N THR A 247 25.66 15.79 -2.09
CA THR A 247 26.46 15.52 -3.30
C THR A 247 26.52 16.77 -4.18
N GLU A 248 27.35 16.76 -5.22
CA GLU A 248 27.40 17.85 -6.20
C GLU A 248 26.04 18.06 -6.90
N SER A 249 25.28 16.98 -7.09
CA SER A 249 23.96 16.99 -7.70
C SER A 249 22.82 17.32 -6.74
N TYR A 250 23.00 17.10 -5.43
CA TYR A 250 21.96 17.25 -4.41
C TYR A 250 22.58 17.66 -3.06
N ALA A 251 22.74 18.96 -2.85
CA ALA A 251 23.38 19.52 -1.65
C ALA A 251 22.42 20.27 -0.71
N ASP A 252 21.35 20.87 -1.25
CA ASP A 252 20.38 21.63 -0.45
C ASP A 252 19.10 20.83 -0.22
N PHE A 253 19.10 20.06 0.87
CA PHE A 253 17.94 19.25 1.27
C PHE A 253 16.72 20.09 1.64
N LYS A 254 16.90 21.34 2.10
CA LYS A 254 15.78 22.23 2.45
C LYS A 254 15.06 22.72 1.19
N GLN A 255 15.82 23.07 0.16
CA GLN A 255 15.25 23.45 -1.13
C GLN A 255 14.83 22.24 -1.97
N ALA A 256 15.29 21.04 -1.59
CA ALA A 256 15.00 19.80 -2.29
C ALA A 256 15.35 19.90 -3.78
N LYS A 257 16.41 20.62 -4.16
CA LYS A 257 16.68 20.94 -5.58
C LYS A 257 17.84 20.13 -6.12
N LEU A 258 17.61 19.47 -7.26
CA LEU A 258 18.64 18.78 -8.02
C LEU A 258 19.25 19.69 -9.08
N ASN A 259 20.56 19.51 -9.31
CA ASN A 259 21.29 20.26 -10.34
C ASN A 259 21.31 19.56 -11.70
N THR A 260 20.96 18.26 -11.74
CA THR A 260 20.98 17.41 -12.94
C THR A 260 19.76 16.46 -12.95
N LEU A 261 19.43 15.91 -14.12
CA LEU A 261 18.40 14.87 -14.28
C LEU A 261 18.93 13.47 -13.94
N THR A 262 20.25 13.29 -13.88
CA THR A 262 20.90 12.06 -13.41
C THR A 262 21.65 12.40 -12.13
N PRO A 263 20.96 12.54 -10.98
CA PRO A 263 21.64 12.88 -9.73
C PRO A 263 22.42 11.70 -9.16
N GLU A 264 23.53 12.01 -8.52
CA GLU A 264 24.14 11.15 -7.52
C GLU A 264 23.43 11.36 -6.17
N LEU A 265 22.99 10.26 -5.58
CA LEU A 265 22.39 10.21 -4.25
C LEU A 265 23.37 9.51 -3.30
N ALA A 266 23.49 10.03 -2.09
CA ALA A 266 24.39 9.50 -1.07
C ALA A 266 23.69 9.50 0.28
N TRP A 267 24.07 8.58 1.15
CA TRP A 267 23.53 8.46 2.50
C TRP A 267 24.62 8.07 3.49
N ASP A 268 24.42 8.45 4.75
CA ASP A 268 25.20 7.98 5.89
C ASP A 268 24.34 6.99 6.68
N PHE A 269 24.98 5.94 7.17
CA PHE A 269 24.37 4.93 8.03
C PHE A 269 25.09 4.87 9.37
N THR A 270 24.33 4.61 10.42
CA THR A 270 24.88 4.23 11.71
C THR A 270 24.01 3.13 12.28
N LEU A 271 24.59 1.94 12.45
CA LEU A 271 23.94 0.85 13.16
C LEU A 271 24.01 1.14 14.67
N LEU A 272 22.86 1.20 15.34
CA LEU A 272 22.80 1.40 16.79
C LEU A 272 22.77 0.07 17.55
N GLY A 273 22.58 -1.05 16.83
CA GLY A 273 22.68 -2.41 17.36
C GLY A 273 21.47 -2.87 18.16
N ASP A 274 20.79 -2.00 18.90
CA ASP A 274 19.68 -2.41 19.75
C ASP A 274 18.44 -2.81 18.92
N ASP A 275 18.00 -4.07 19.07
CA ASP A 275 16.63 -4.48 18.77
C ASP A 275 15.88 -4.58 20.11
N ARG A 276 14.80 -3.81 20.26
CA ARG A 276 14.00 -3.77 21.49
C ARG A 276 13.23 -5.06 21.76
N HIS A 277 13.22 -6.00 20.80
CA HIS A 277 12.48 -7.25 20.85
C HIS A 277 13.37 -8.50 20.83
N LEU A 278 14.68 -8.37 20.62
CA LEU A 278 15.62 -9.48 20.70
C LEU A 278 16.37 -9.49 22.02
N ALA A 279 16.56 -10.67 22.60
CA ALA A 279 17.37 -10.86 23.81
C ALA A 279 18.86 -10.56 23.59
N SER A 280 19.31 -10.60 22.33
CA SER A 280 20.66 -10.21 21.92
C SER A 280 20.60 -9.67 20.49
N PRO A 281 21.34 -8.59 20.19
CA PRO A 281 21.35 -8.02 18.85
C PRO A 281 21.97 -9.01 17.85
N PRO A 282 21.45 -9.09 16.62
CA PRO A 282 22.05 -9.94 15.59
C PRO A 282 23.46 -9.42 15.27
N GLU A 283 24.40 -10.34 15.05
CA GLU A 283 25.73 -10.00 14.54
C GLU A 283 25.59 -9.60 13.07
N ILE A 284 25.66 -8.30 12.81
CA ILE A 284 25.59 -7.70 11.48
C ILE A 284 26.99 -7.20 11.13
N ASP A 285 27.55 -7.71 10.04
CA ASP A 285 28.75 -7.15 9.44
C ASP A 285 28.37 -5.92 8.60
N GLU A 286 28.81 -4.73 9.02
CA GLU A 286 28.50 -3.47 8.34
C GLU A 286 29.11 -3.39 6.94
N ASP A 287 30.23 -4.09 6.69
CA ASP A 287 30.90 -4.11 5.38
C ASP A 287 30.11 -4.92 4.34
N ASP A 288 29.25 -5.82 4.80
CA ASP A 288 28.40 -6.69 3.98
C ASP A 288 27.00 -6.12 3.71
N ILE A 289 26.70 -4.92 4.23
CA ILE A 289 25.39 -4.28 4.04
C ILE A 289 25.24 -3.81 2.59
N ALA A 290 24.23 -4.37 1.91
CA ALA A 290 23.78 -3.90 0.60
C ALA A 290 22.60 -2.93 0.74
N TRP A 291 22.25 -2.21 -0.33
CA TRP A 291 21.27 -1.13 -0.25
C TRP A 291 20.17 -1.23 -1.30
N ASP A 292 18.92 -1.04 -0.88
CA ASP A 292 17.79 -0.81 -1.78
C ASP A 292 17.53 0.69 -1.85
N LEU A 293 17.45 1.22 -3.07
CA LEU A 293 17.15 2.63 -3.34
C LEU A 293 15.91 2.74 -4.21
N GLN A 294 15.05 3.71 -3.89
CA GLN A 294 13.87 4.02 -4.70
C GLN A 294 13.63 5.53 -4.85
N ILE A 295 13.13 5.91 -6.02
CA ILE A 295 12.66 7.27 -6.33
C ILE A 295 11.23 7.18 -6.85
N LEU A 296 10.36 8.00 -6.28
CA LEU A 296 8.95 8.07 -6.60
C LEU A 296 8.58 9.45 -7.17
N ALA A 297 7.62 9.49 -8.10
CA ALA A 297 6.89 10.70 -8.48
C ALA A 297 5.42 10.51 -8.13
N ASP A 298 4.87 11.39 -7.31
CA ASP A 298 3.48 11.29 -6.83
C ASP A 298 3.10 9.89 -6.33
N GLY A 299 4.09 9.23 -5.73
CA GLY A 299 3.98 7.91 -5.15
C GLY A 299 4.11 6.73 -6.11
N GLN A 300 4.24 6.97 -7.42
CA GLN A 300 4.59 5.96 -8.41
C GLN A 300 6.11 5.77 -8.45
N GLN A 301 6.57 4.52 -8.45
CA GLN A 301 7.98 4.18 -8.61
C GLN A 301 8.49 4.60 -9.98
N LEU A 302 9.42 5.56 -10.02
CA LEU A 302 10.13 5.97 -11.23
C LEU A 302 11.47 5.28 -11.38
N TYR A 303 12.12 5.00 -10.25
CA TYR A 303 13.45 4.39 -10.22
C TYR A 303 13.55 3.46 -9.04
N ARG A 304 14.14 2.28 -9.25
CA ARG A 304 14.47 1.32 -8.20
C ARG A 304 15.77 0.60 -8.53
N ARG A 305 16.61 0.45 -7.53
CA ARG A 305 17.77 -0.44 -7.56
C ARG A 305 17.80 -1.21 -6.25
N THR A 306 18.18 -2.47 -6.35
CA THR A 306 18.26 -3.37 -5.21
C THR A 306 19.67 -3.92 -5.08
N SER A 307 20.07 -4.21 -3.85
CA SER A 307 21.39 -4.80 -3.56
C SER A 307 22.57 -3.97 -4.09
N LEU A 308 22.47 -2.64 -4.01
CA LEU A 308 23.55 -1.72 -4.34
C LEU A 308 24.71 -1.90 -3.35
N ALA A 309 25.93 -1.84 -3.88
CA ALA A 309 27.14 -1.84 -3.07
C ALA A 309 27.50 -0.41 -2.66
N GLY A 310 27.79 -0.20 -1.38
CA GLY A 310 28.20 1.09 -0.83
C GLY A 310 27.07 2.10 -0.70
N GLN A 311 27.39 3.26 -0.12
CA GLN A 311 26.39 4.25 0.33
C GLN A 311 26.19 5.43 -0.63
N ARG A 312 26.52 5.24 -1.91
CA ARG A 312 26.38 6.24 -2.97
C ARG A 312 25.92 5.57 -4.24
N HIS A 313 25.05 6.25 -4.99
CA HIS A 313 24.50 5.74 -6.22
C HIS A 313 24.21 6.83 -7.23
N GLN A 314 24.69 6.65 -8.45
CA GLN A 314 24.43 7.53 -9.58
C GLN A 314 23.18 7.04 -10.31
N VAL A 315 22.12 7.87 -10.37
CA VAL A 315 20.94 7.54 -11.18
C VAL A 315 21.36 7.45 -12.64
N GLU A 316 21.17 6.25 -13.20
CA GLU A 316 21.66 5.87 -14.53
C GLU A 316 20.84 6.47 -15.67
N GLU A 317 19.53 6.62 -15.45
CA GLU A 317 18.58 7.12 -16.45
C GLU A 317 18.13 8.54 -16.11
N PRO A 318 18.05 9.47 -17.10
CA PRO A 318 17.57 10.81 -16.84
C PRO A 318 16.14 10.83 -16.31
N LEU A 319 15.97 11.43 -15.13
CA LEU A 319 14.66 11.72 -14.55
C LEU A 319 13.93 12.78 -15.39
N GLY A 320 12.60 12.84 -15.30
CA GLY A 320 11.81 13.86 -16.00
C GLY A 320 12.11 15.27 -15.50
N SER A 321 12.09 16.27 -16.39
CA SER A 321 12.33 17.68 -16.01
C SER A 321 11.13 18.31 -15.27
N CYS A 322 11.40 19.25 -14.38
CA CYS A 322 10.38 19.98 -13.59
C CYS A 322 9.47 19.08 -12.72
N GLN A 323 9.95 17.93 -12.27
CA GLN A 323 9.18 17.00 -11.45
C GLN A 323 9.46 17.22 -9.97
N LYS A 324 8.41 17.05 -9.14
CA LYS A 324 8.55 16.85 -7.70
C LYS A 324 8.66 15.35 -7.45
N LEU A 325 9.77 14.95 -6.88
CA LEU A 325 10.11 13.56 -6.61
C LEU A 325 10.30 13.35 -5.13
N THR A 326 10.26 12.11 -4.70
CA THR A 326 10.64 11.70 -3.35
C THR A 326 11.56 10.49 -3.44
N TRP A 327 12.58 10.38 -2.59
CA TRP A 327 13.46 9.20 -2.58
C TRP A 327 13.73 8.70 -1.17
N SER A 328 14.09 7.43 -1.08
CA SER A 328 14.50 6.79 0.15
C SER A 328 15.46 5.64 -0.15
N VAL A 329 16.16 5.22 0.88
CA VAL A 329 17.11 4.11 0.86
C VAL A 329 16.91 3.27 2.11
N ARG A 330 17.20 1.97 2.05
CA ARG A 330 17.21 1.08 3.22
C ARG A 330 18.35 0.06 3.13
N PRO A 331 18.84 -0.45 4.26
CA PRO A 331 19.85 -1.49 4.29
C PRO A 331 19.22 -2.86 4.01
N ARG A 332 20.01 -3.74 3.43
CA ARG A 332 19.80 -5.18 3.36
C ARG A 332 20.90 -5.86 4.16
N TYR A 333 20.49 -6.63 5.15
CA TYR A 333 21.38 -7.37 6.03
C TYR A 333 21.48 -8.82 5.53
N ARG A 334 22.71 -9.32 5.42
CA ARG A 334 22.95 -10.74 5.19
C ARG A 334 23.14 -11.43 6.53
N LEU A 335 22.16 -12.23 6.94
CA LEU A 335 22.23 -13.02 8.17
C LEU A 335 22.40 -14.51 7.83
N PRO A 336 22.87 -15.35 8.78
CA PRO A 336 22.92 -16.80 8.57
C PRO A 336 21.56 -17.42 8.22
N GLN A 337 20.45 -16.85 8.69
CA GLN A 337 19.09 -17.31 8.37
C GLN A 337 18.52 -16.72 7.07
N GLY A 338 19.33 -16.02 6.28
CA GLY A 338 18.93 -15.40 5.02
C GLY A 338 19.01 -13.88 5.01
N GLU A 339 18.59 -13.28 3.91
CA GLU A 339 18.57 -11.82 3.78
C GLU A 339 17.40 -11.22 4.57
N ARG A 340 17.66 -10.06 5.18
CA ARG A 340 16.66 -9.20 5.83
C ARG A 340 16.80 -7.78 5.34
N VAL A 341 15.77 -6.97 5.54
CA VAL A 341 15.78 -5.55 5.20
C VAL A 341 15.58 -4.71 6.45
N GLY A 342 16.21 -3.54 6.51
CA GLY A 342 15.89 -2.53 7.51
C GLY A 342 14.74 -1.63 7.07
N GLU A 343 14.34 -0.75 7.97
CA GLU A 343 13.39 0.32 7.68
C GLU A 343 13.92 1.29 6.61
N TRP A 344 13.00 1.87 5.83
CA TRP A 344 13.32 2.94 4.89
C TRP A 344 13.80 4.20 5.65
N MET A 345 14.72 4.93 5.05
CA MET A 345 15.15 6.24 5.55
C MET A 345 13.95 7.19 5.62
N THR A 346 13.54 7.56 6.83
CA THR A 346 12.39 8.45 7.09
C THR A 346 12.82 9.90 7.32
N VAL A 347 11.98 10.86 6.92
CA VAL A 347 12.22 12.31 7.12
C VAL A 347 11.70 12.79 8.48
N ALA A 348 10.75 12.05 9.07
CA ALA A 348 10.27 12.21 10.43
C ALA A 348 9.85 10.82 10.95
N ALA A 349 10.09 10.57 12.24
CA ALA A 349 9.65 9.36 12.91
C ALA A 349 8.11 9.31 12.92
N ALA A 350 7.51 8.63 11.94
CA ALA A 350 6.13 8.19 12.05
C ALA A 350 6.14 6.91 12.90
N ASP A 351 5.37 6.90 13.99
CA ASP A 351 5.24 5.71 14.82
C ASP A 351 4.49 4.60 14.04
N ARG A 352 4.79 3.34 14.38
CA ARG A 352 4.09 2.18 13.78
C ARG A 352 2.60 2.24 14.13
N GLY A 353 1.73 2.05 13.14
CA GLY A 353 0.28 2.13 13.29
C GLY A 353 -0.35 3.47 12.91
N ASP A 354 0.43 4.51 12.63
CA ASP A 354 -0.13 5.77 12.10
C ASP A 354 -0.50 5.65 10.62
N THR A 355 -1.56 6.36 10.22
CA THR A 355 -1.82 6.62 8.79
C THR A 355 -0.66 7.44 8.24
N VAL A 356 0.19 6.83 7.44
CA VAL A 356 1.36 7.49 6.86
C VAL A 356 0.95 8.07 5.50
N PRO A 357 1.06 9.39 5.28
CA PRO A 357 0.87 9.93 3.94
C PRO A 357 1.94 9.33 3.01
N PRO A 358 1.63 9.10 1.73
CA PRO A 358 2.53 8.53 0.72
C PRO A 358 3.93 9.13 0.62
N ARG A 359 4.14 10.31 1.24
CA ARG A 359 5.32 11.16 1.21
C ARG A 359 6.08 11.25 2.54
N ALA A 360 5.60 10.66 3.65
CA ALA A 360 6.24 10.82 4.96
C ALA A 360 7.55 10.01 5.12
N ASP A 361 7.72 8.92 4.38
CA ASP A 361 8.92 8.07 4.46
C ASP A 361 10.02 8.44 3.46
N PHE A 362 9.93 9.62 2.82
CA PHE A 362 10.79 9.94 1.67
C PHE A 362 11.26 11.38 1.66
N HIS A 363 12.54 11.56 1.33
CA HIS A 363 13.16 12.87 1.13
C HIS A 363 12.67 13.51 -0.16
N LEU A 364 12.18 14.75 -0.06
CA LEU A 364 11.72 15.52 -1.22
C LEU A 364 12.90 15.90 -2.13
N MET A 365 12.68 15.81 -3.44
CA MET A 365 13.56 16.30 -4.49
C MET A 365 12.76 16.99 -5.60
N ARG A 366 13.44 17.83 -6.37
CA ARG A 366 12.89 18.58 -7.50
C ARG A 366 13.91 18.61 -8.62
N THR A 367 13.56 18.04 -9.75
CA THR A 367 14.45 18.00 -10.92
C THR A 367 14.55 19.37 -11.58
N PRO A 368 15.69 19.70 -12.23
CA PRO A 368 15.82 20.96 -12.94
C PRO A 368 14.81 21.08 -14.09
N CYS A 369 14.36 22.30 -14.34
CA CYS A 369 13.54 22.64 -15.49
C CYS A 369 14.42 22.94 -16.71
N LEU A 370 14.54 21.97 -17.60
CA LEU A 370 15.22 22.19 -18.88
C LEU A 370 14.34 23.11 -19.75
N LYS A 371 14.89 24.25 -20.18
CA LYS A 371 14.22 25.09 -21.18
C LYS A 371 14.16 24.28 -22.48
N LYS A 372 12.96 24.04 -23.03
CA LYS A 372 12.82 23.57 -24.41
C LYS A 372 13.58 24.56 -25.29
N LYS A 373 14.63 24.10 -25.98
CA LYS A 373 15.19 24.86 -27.09
C LYS A 373 14.06 24.98 -28.13
N SER A 374 13.56 26.20 -28.32
CA SER A 374 12.74 26.52 -29.49
C SER A 374 13.62 26.28 -30.73
N SER A 375 13.34 25.19 -31.44
CA SER A 375 13.90 24.92 -32.77
C SER A 375 13.24 25.79 -33.81
#